data_AF-A0AAV5AWG0-F1
#
_entry.id   AF-A0AAV5AWG0-F1
#
_cell.length_a   1.000
_cell.length_b   1.000
_cell.length_c   1.000
_cell.angle_alpha   90.00
_cell.angle_beta   90.00
_cell.angle_gamma   90.00
#
_symmetry.space_group_name_H-M   'P 1'
#
loop_
_entity.id
_entity.type
_entity.pdbx_description
1 polymer ?
#
loop_
_entity_poly.entity_id
_entity_poly.type
_entity_poly.pdbx_seq_one_letter_code
_entity_poly.pdbx_strand_id
1 'polypeptide(L)'
;MSKKDIKKKNISVTEITDLINVAGNHPNQNPERDFLYVAKNISDFEDSFDELFNIKDLEPLDCCILSSNCEITLPNGQKFCGVSFKGASGKEKITQTIQKDWKEKGFLFGEISNNIFIDSEGKQTPLNECKAVLYEY
;
A
#
# COMPACT_ATOMS: atom_id res chain seq x y z
N MET A 1 16.87 -13.81 -30.01
CA MET A 1 16.34 -13.98 -28.63
C MET A 1 15.17 -13.03 -28.44
N SER A 2 14.07 -13.57 -27.94
CA SER A 2 12.73 -12.98 -27.97
C SER A 2 12.64 -11.63 -27.25
N LYS A 3 12.06 -10.62 -27.91
CA LYS A 3 11.53 -9.44 -27.22
C LYS A 3 10.35 -9.95 -26.38
N LYS A 4 10.48 -9.94 -25.06
CA LYS A 4 9.30 -10.14 -24.18
C LYS A 4 8.36 -8.97 -24.49
N ASP A 5 7.28 -9.27 -25.19
CA ASP A 5 6.12 -8.37 -25.28
C ASP A 5 5.58 -8.20 -23.86
N ILE A 6 6.00 -7.13 -23.19
CA ILE A 6 5.37 -6.69 -21.95
C ILE A 6 3.97 -6.26 -22.37
N LYS A 7 2.97 -7.13 -22.17
CA LYS A 7 1.56 -6.74 -22.24
C LYS A 7 1.41 -5.53 -21.31
N LYS A 8 1.24 -4.33 -21.88
CA LYS A 8 0.74 -3.18 -21.12
C LYS A 8 -0.58 -3.64 -20.50
N LYS A 9 -0.59 -3.87 -19.18
CA LYS A 9 -1.84 -4.00 -18.43
C LYS A 9 -2.62 -2.71 -18.70
N ASN A 10 -3.83 -2.82 -19.23
CA ASN A 10 -4.69 -1.65 -19.39
C ASN A 10 -5.23 -1.33 -18.01
N ILE A 11 -4.61 -0.36 -17.35
CA ILE A 11 -5.01 0.06 -16.01
C ILE A 11 -6.08 1.13 -16.16
N SER A 12 -7.28 0.85 -15.69
CA SER A 12 -8.31 1.87 -15.50
C SER A 12 -8.01 2.61 -14.22
N VAL A 13 -8.05 3.95 -14.24
CA VAL A 13 -7.75 4.78 -13.08
C VAL A 13 -8.95 5.70 -12.81
N THR A 14 -9.46 5.67 -11.58
CA THR A 14 -10.56 6.52 -11.13
C THR A 14 -10.10 7.37 -9.95
N GLU A 15 -10.32 8.68 -10.02
CA GLU A 15 -9.99 9.60 -8.93
C GLU A 15 -10.92 9.39 -7.72
N ILE A 16 -10.34 9.41 -6.53
CA ILE A 16 -11.07 9.38 -5.26
C ILE A 16 -11.31 10.82 -4.82
N THR A 17 -12.57 11.26 -4.86
CA THR A 17 -12.95 12.63 -4.46
C THR A 17 -13.29 12.76 -2.98
N ASP A 18 -13.70 11.66 -2.33
CA ASP A 18 -14.04 11.62 -0.91
C ASP A 18 -12.99 10.78 -0.16
N LEU A 19 -12.34 11.40 0.83
CA LEU A 19 -11.25 10.81 1.60
C LEU A 19 -11.68 9.54 2.34
N ILE A 20 -12.97 9.41 2.66
CA ILE A 20 -13.50 8.20 3.31
C ILE A 20 -13.32 6.94 2.44
N ASN A 21 -13.20 7.11 1.12
CA ASN A 21 -13.02 6.03 0.16
C ASN A 21 -11.55 5.69 -0.09
N VAL A 22 -10.61 6.43 0.50
CA VAL A 22 -9.19 6.03 0.51
C VAL A 22 -9.06 4.78 1.38
N ALA A 23 -8.44 3.73 0.84
CA ALA A 23 -8.31 2.44 1.51
C ALA A 23 -7.63 2.61 2.89
N GLY A 24 -8.24 2.09 3.95
CA GLY A 24 -7.74 2.25 5.32
C GLY A 24 -8.11 3.56 6.02
N ASN A 25 -8.85 4.47 5.38
CA ASN A 25 -9.36 5.70 6.01
C ASN A 25 -10.84 5.62 6.44
N HIS A 26 -11.57 4.59 6.02
CA HIS A 26 -13.00 4.47 6.31
C HIS A 26 -13.27 4.23 7.82
N PRO A 27 -14.21 4.93 8.46
CA PRO A 27 -14.47 4.79 9.91
C PRO A 27 -14.98 3.40 10.31
N ASN A 28 -15.69 2.73 9.42
CA ASN A 28 -16.18 1.35 9.60
C ASN A 28 -15.27 0.30 8.94
N GLN A 29 -13.96 0.57 8.86
CA GLN A 29 -13.00 -0.39 8.32
C GLN A 29 -13.07 -1.70 9.11
N ASN A 30 -12.93 -2.84 8.40
CA ASN A 30 -12.89 -4.14 9.07
C ASN A 30 -11.78 -4.14 10.13
N PRO A 31 -12.09 -4.37 11.42
CA PRO A 31 -11.11 -4.23 12.50
C PRO A 31 -9.97 -5.23 12.42
N GLU A 32 -10.13 -6.36 11.73
CA GLU A 32 -9.11 -7.40 11.53
C GLU A 32 -8.18 -7.13 10.35
N ARG A 33 -8.49 -6.12 9.53
CA ARG A 33 -7.71 -5.75 8.34
C ARG A 33 -6.94 -4.47 8.62
N ASP A 34 -5.72 -4.44 8.12
CA ASP A 34 -4.88 -3.25 8.18
C ASP A 34 -4.28 -2.92 6.82
N PHE A 35 -3.73 -1.70 6.71
CA PHE A 35 -3.27 -1.12 5.47
C PHE A 35 -1.89 -0.50 5.63
N LEU A 36 -1.05 -0.72 4.64
CA LEU A 36 0.22 -0.02 4.49
C LEU A 36 0.35 0.50 3.06
N TYR A 37 1.18 1.50 2.88
CA TYR A 37 1.40 2.18 1.61
C TYR A 37 2.90 2.22 1.33
N VAL A 38 3.37 1.64 0.23
CA VAL A 38 4.80 1.64 -0.13
C VAL A 38 5.08 2.64 -1.23
N ALA A 39 6.21 3.36 -1.15
CA ALA A 39 6.60 4.42 -2.08
C ALA A 39 6.95 3.88 -3.48
N LYS A 40 5.92 3.62 -4.27
CA LYS A 40 5.99 3.17 -5.66
C LYS A 40 4.80 3.74 -6.43
N ASN A 41 5.00 3.94 -7.74
CA ASN A 41 3.87 4.11 -8.64
C ASN A 41 3.23 2.74 -8.97
N ILE A 42 2.02 2.74 -9.52
CA ILE A 42 1.28 1.50 -9.84
C ILE A 42 2.09 0.52 -10.68
N SER A 43 2.81 0.98 -11.72
CA SER A 43 3.58 0.09 -12.60
C SER A 43 4.70 -0.60 -11.84
N ASP A 44 5.51 0.16 -11.11
CA ASP A 44 6.63 -0.37 -10.34
C ASP A 44 6.15 -1.26 -9.20
N PHE A 45 5.01 -0.94 -8.59
CA PHE A 45 4.39 -1.72 -7.54
C PHE A 45 3.99 -3.11 -8.04
N GLU A 46 3.29 -3.18 -9.17
CA GLU A 46 2.87 -4.45 -9.76
C GLU A 46 4.04 -5.32 -10.20
N ASP A 47 5.06 -4.70 -10.81
CA ASP A 47 6.25 -5.43 -11.28
C ASP A 47 7.09 -5.98 -10.13
N SER A 48 6.95 -5.42 -8.91
CA SER A 48 7.73 -5.81 -7.74
C SER A 48 6.90 -6.39 -6.58
N PHE A 49 5.61 -6.68 -6.78
CA PHE A 49 4.73 -7.15 -5.69
C PHE A 49 5.27 -8.40 -5.00
N ASP A 50 5.66 -9.42 -5.77
CA ASP A 50 6.20 -10.67 -5.22
C ASP A 50 7.52 -10.45 -4.47
N GLU A 51 8.36 -9.52 -4.93
CA GLU A 51 9.62 -9.17 -4.26
C GLU A 51 9.39 -8.39 -2.96
N LEU A 52 8.46 -7.44 -2.97
CA LEU A 52 8.06 -6.63 -1.82
C LEU A 52 7.57 -7.50 -0.65
N PHE A 53 6.89 -8.61 -0.96
CA PHE A 53 6.31 -9.52 0.01
C PHE A 53 7.06 -10.85 0.13
N ASN A 54 8.27 -10.95 -0.42
CA ASN A 54 9.20 -12.01 -0.08
C ASN A 54 9.79 -11.78 1.33
N ILE A 55 8.94 -12.01 2.34
CA ILE A 55 9.21 -11.79 3.76
C ILE A 55 8.98 -13.13 4.49
N LYS A 56 10.06 -13.85 4.80
CA LYS A 56 9.98 -15.20 5.40
C LYS A 56 9.24 -15.21 6.73
N ASP A 57 9.36 -14.13 7.50
CA ASP A 57 8.72 -14.01 8.82
C ASP A 57 7.19 -13.89 8.74
N LEU A 58 6.60 -13.75 7.53
CA LEU A 58 5.15 -13.80 7.33
C LEU A 58 4.60 -15.22 7.19
N GLU A 59 5.40 -16.19 6.73
CA GLU A 59 4.98 -17.59 6.58
C GLU A 59 4.32 -18.18 7.84
N PRO A 60 4.88 -18.03 9.06
CA PRO A 60 4.27 -18.57 10.26
C PRO A 60 3.04 -17.79 10.73
N LEU A 61 2.73 -16.63 10.14
CA LEU A 61 1.64 -15.78 10.60
C LEU A 61 0.28 -16.13 9.99
N ASP A 62 0.26 -17.02 8.97
CA ASP A 62 -0.93 -17.41 8.21
C ASP A 62 -1.76 -16.19 7.78
N CYS A 63 -1.09 -15.30 7.04
CA CYS A 63 -1.67 -14.04 6.57
C CYS A 63 -1.93 -14.03 5.07
N CYS A 64 -2.96 -13.29 4.68
CA CYS A 64 -3.25 -12.96 3.29
C CYS A 64 -2.94 -11.49 3.06
N ILE A 65 -2.11 -11.20 2.05
CA ILE A 65 -1.77 -9.85 1.59
C ILE A 65 -2.36 -9.65 0.21
N LEU A 66 -3.00 -8.50 0.00
CA LEU A 66 -3.63 -8.13 -1.25
C LEU A 66 -3.21 -6.70 -1.60
N SER A 67 -3.05 -6.41 -2.90
CA SER A 67 -3.10 -5.02 -3.36
C SER A 67 -4.43 -4.39 -2.95
N SER A 68 -4.39 -3.18 -2.43
CA SER A 68 -5.60 -2.40 -2.13
C SER A 68 -6.10 -1.64 -3.35
N ASN A 69 -5.43 -1.76 -4.50
CA ASN A 69 -5.80 -1.09 -5.74
C ASN A 69 -5.96 0.44 -5.56
N CYS A 70 -5.17 1.02 -4.66
CA CYS A 70 -5.21 2.44 -4.30
C CYS A 70 -3.81 3.04 -4.42
N GLU A 71 -3.66 4.17 -5.10
CA GLU A 71 -2.41 4.96 -5.14
C GLU A 71 -2.67 6.34 -4.55
N ILE A 72 -1.81 6.77 -3.63
CA ILE A 72 -1.81 8.12 -3.06
C ILE A 72 -0.63 8.88 -3.64
N THR A 73 -0.86 10.08 -4.15
CA THR A 73 0.16 11.03 -4.58
C THR A 73 0.21 12.19 -3.59
N LEU A 74 1.35 12.35 -2.92
CA LEU A 74 1.63 13.46 -2.00
C LEU A 74 1.84 14.79 -2.76
N PRO A 75 1.77 15.96 -2.10
CA PRO A 75 1.99 17.27 -2.73
C PRO A 75 3.36 17.43 -3.41
N ASN A 76 4.37 16.70 -2.95
CA ASN A 76 5.71 16.68 -3.57
C ASN A 76 5.80 15.78 -4.81
N GLY A 77 4.69 15.16 -5.24
CA GLY A 77 4.61 14.26 -6.39
C GLY A 77 4.99 12.82 -6.08
N GLN A 78 5.38 12.50 -4.85
CA GLN A 78 5.73 11.14 -4.47
C GLN A 78 4.48 10.27 -4.39
N LYS A 79 4.57 9.04 -4.94
CA LYS A 79 3.46 8.10 -5.06
C LYS A 79 3.64 6.93 -4.11
N PHE A 80 2.52 6.47 -3.57
CA PHE A 80 2.47 5.34 -2.67
C PHE A 80 1.32 4.41 -3.04
N CYS A 81 1.61 3.12 -3.23
CA CYS A 81 0.60 2.10 -3.51
C CYS A 81 0.20 1.37 -2.24
N GLY A 82 -1.11 1.27 -2.03
CA GLY A 82 -1.72 0.65 -0.86
C GLY A 82 -1.77 -0.87 -0.97
N VAL A 83 -1.50 -1.53 0.14
CA VAL A 83 -1.71 -2.96 0.37
C VAL A 83 -2.64 -3.14 1.56
N SER A 84 -3.34 -4.26 1.61
CA SER A 84 -4.13 -4.64 2.77
C SER A 84 -3.83 -6.06 3.16
N PHE A 85 -3.93 -6.34 4.45
CA PHE A 85 -3.62 -7.66 4.97
C PHE A 85 -4.44 -7.99 6.21
N LYS A 86 -4.59 -9.29 6.44
CA LYS A 86 -5.21 -9.88 7.63
C LYS A 86 -4.68 -11.30 7.81
N GLY A 87 -4.75 -11.84 9.02
CA GLY A 87 -4.31 -13.21 9.29
C GLY A 87 -4.57 -13.63 10.74
N ALA A 88 -4.37 -14.91 11.02
CA ALA A 88 -4.67 -15.50 12.32
C ALA A 88 -3.84 -14.91 13.47
N SER A 89 -2.64 -14.40 13.17
CA SER A 89 -1.73 -13.81 14.15
C SER A 89 -2.09 -12.39 14.60
N GLY A 90 -3.17 -11.80 14.08
CA GLY A 90 -3.58 -10.43 14.36
C GLY A 90 -2.85 -9.42 13.46
N LYS A 91 -3.54 -8.33 13.14
CA LYS A 91 -3.04 -7.32 12.20
C LYS A 91 -1.78 -6.62 12.72
N GLU A 92 -1.69 -6.37 14.03
CA GLU A 92 -0.59 -5.61 14.63
C GLU A 92 0.75 -6.32 14.42
N LYS A 93 0.76 -7.65 14.59
CA LYS A 93 1.97 -8.46 14.38
C LYS A 93 2.36 -8.50 12.91
N ILE A 94 1.39 -8.60 12.00
CA ILE A 94 1.64 -8.59 10.55
C ILE A 94 2.20 -7.22 10.13
N THR A 95 1.59 -6.13 10.58
CA THR A 95 2.05 -4.75 10.33
C THR A 95 3.49 -4.58 10.78
N GLN A 96 3.82 -4.98 12.01
CA GLN A 96 5.17 -4.89 12.55
C GLN A 96 6.18 -5.70 11.73
N THR A 97 5.82 -6.92 11.31
CA THR A 97 6.70 -7.76 10.48
C THR A 97 6.97 -7.11 9.12
N ILE A 98 5.93 -6.60 8.45
CA ILE A 98 6.09 -5.92 7.15
C ILE A 98 6.93 -4.64 7.30
N GLN A 99 6.61 -3.78 8.25
CA GLN A 99 7.31 -2.51 8.47
C GLN A 99 8.79 -2.74 8.83
N LYS A 100 9.10 -3.77 9.62
CA LYS A 100 10.49 -4.12 9.95
C LYS A 100 11.28 -4.51 8.70
N ASP A 101 10.77 -5.46 7.91
CA ASP A 101 11.44 -5.93 6.70
C ASP A 101 11.61 -4.80 5.67
N TRP A 102 10.55 -4.02 5.42
CA TRP A 102 10.60 -2.89 4.51
C TRP A 102 11.61 -1.83 4.94
N LYS A 103 11.71 -1.56 6.24
CA LYS A 103 12.72 -0.66 6.79
C LYS A 103 14.13 -1.21 6.60
N GLU A 104 14.37 -2.50 6.84
CA GLU A 104 15.66 -3.14 6.62
C GLU A 104 16.08 -3.14 5.14
N LYS A 105 15.10 -3.25 4.22
CA LYS A 105 15.30 -3.11 2.78
C LYS A 105 15.43 -1.66 2.30
N GLY A 106 15.27 -0.68 3.19
CA GLY A 106 15.36 0.74 2.86
C GLY A 106 14.17 1.29 2.05
N PHE A 107 13.03 0.62 2.09
CA PHE A 107 11.81 1.13 1.48
C PHE A 107 11.21 2.26 2.32
N LEU A 108 10.73 3.29 1.63
CA LEU A 108 9.86 4.30 2.21
C LEU A 108 8.42 3.82 2.13
N PHE A 109 7.71 3.84 3.25
CA PHE A 109 6.32 3.41 3.34
C PHE A 109 5.53 4.33 4.26
N GLY A 110 4.24 4.10 4.44
CA GLY A 110 3.40 4.89 5.34
C GLY A 110 2.08 4.20 5.66
N GLU A 111 1.34 4.83 6.56
CA GLU A 111 0.01 4.41 7.01
C GLU A 111 -0.92 5.61 7.10
N ILE A 112 -2.21 5.33 7.24
CA ILE A 112 -3.23 6.36 7.42
C ILE A 112 -3.76 6.30 8.84
N SER A 113 -3.82 7.45 9.49
CA SER A 113 -4.46 7.61 10.79
C SER A 113 -5.18 8.95 10.86
N ASN A 114 -6.46 8.96 11.21
CA ASN A 114 -7.27 10.17 11.41
C ASN A 114 -7.18 11.18 10.25
N ASN A 115 -7.37 10.73 9.01
CA ASN A 115 -7.23 11.54 7.78
C ASN A 115 -5.83 12.11 7.52
N ILE A 116 -4.79 11.54 8.15
CA ILE A 116 -3.39 11.93 7.96
C ILE A 116 -2.63 10.74 7.40
N PHE A 117 -1.89 10.96 6.32
CA PHE A 117 -0.87 10.03 5.84
C PHE A 117 0.43 10.28 6.63
N ILE A 118 0.96 9.23 7.24
CA ILE A 118 2.20 9.27 8.03
C ILE A 118 3.20 8.34 7.37
N ASP A 119 4.30 8.89 6.85
CA ASP A 119 5.35 8.05 6.28
C ASP A 119 6.29 7.46 7.35
N SER A 120 7.15 6.53 6.94
CA SER A 120 8.07 5.80 7.81
C SER A 120 9.19 6.67 8.39
N GLU A 121 9.33 7.92 7.91
CA GLU A 121 10.22 8.94 8.48
C GLU A 121 9.48 9.82 9.50
N GLY A 122 8.16 9.64 9.66
CA GLY A 122 7.31 10.38 10.59
C GLY A 122 6.75 11.68 10.00
N LYS A 123 6.93 11.93 8.70
CA LYS A 123 6.35 13.10 8.06
C LYS A 123 4.84 12.89 7.89
N GLN A 124 4.10 13.90 8.29
CA GLN A 124 2.64 13.90 8.26
C GLN A 124 2.14 14.75 7.11
N THR A 125 1.22 14.21 6.32
CA THR A 125 0.54 14.93 5.23
C THR A 125 -0.97 14.71 5.36
N PRO A 126 -1.77 15.77 5.54
CA PRO A 126 -3.23 15.66 5.51
C PRO A 126 -3.72 15.04 4.20
N LEU A 127 -4.64 14.07 4.25
CA LEU A 127 -5.13 13.39 3.05
C LEU A 127 -5.87 14.32 2.08
N ASN A 128 -6.45 15.42 2.57
CA ASN A 128 -7.09 16.44 1.72
C ASN A 128 -6.09 17.24 0.86
N GLU A 129 -4.80 17.17 1.16
CA GLU A 129 -3.73 17.74 0.33
C GLU A 129 -3.18 16.72 -0.69
N CYS A 130 -3.52 15.45 -0.52
CA CYS A 130 -3.10 14.37 -1.41
C CYS A 130 -4.08 14.21 -2.58
N LYS A 131 -3.60 13.63 -3.67
CA LYS A 131 -4.46 13.01 -4.69
C LYS A 131 -4.51 11.52 -4.43
N ALA A 132 -5.67 10.90 -4.59
CA ALA A 132 -5.79 9.45 -4.49
C ALA A 132 -6.58 8.90 -5.67
N VAL A 133 -6.19 7.72 -6.13
CA VAL A 133 -6.87 7.02 -7.22
C VAL A 133 -7.10 5.55 -6.86
N LEU A 134 -8.20 5.01 -7.35
CA LEU A 134 -8.40 3.56 -7.47
C LEU A 134 -7.92 3.10 -8.84
N TYR A 135 -7.32 1.92 -8.91
CA TYR A 135 -6.88 1.33 -10.15
C TYR A 135 -7.34 -0.12 -10.33
N GLU A 136 -7.75 -0.47 -11.55
CA GLU A 136 -8.31 -1.78 -11.90
C GLU A 136 -7.68 -2.34 -13.18
N TYR A 137 -7.78 -3.67 -13.35
CA TYR A 137 -7.17 -4.46 -14.44
C TYR A 137 -8.19 -5.09 -15.39
#